data_AF-A0A6J6H998-F1
#
_entry.id   AF-A0A6J6H998-F1
#
_cell.length_a   1.000
_cell.length_b   1.000
_cell.length_c   1.000
_cell.angle_alpha   90.00
_cell.angle_beta   90.00
_cell.angle_gamma   90.00
#
_symmetry.space_group_name_H-M   'P 1'
#
loop_
_entity.id
_entity.type
_entity.pdbx_description
1 polymer ?
#
loop_
_entity_poly.entity_id
_entity_poly.type
_entity_poly.pdbx_seq_one_letter_code
_entity_poly.pdbx_strand_id
1 'polypeptide(L)'
;MFGPNSFPAALRKLAALTALTIAISTSNMASAADNYSSTVSFLSKSFLNGKALEGFTAGTMEYGFTLDAMLQLKAGGKSLVKQLPAINYMLGTRSQPLGNASNGYLFNKDETLSLNVGRAGKFLFVSEALDVPNNSIRFDVFKKLAARINSQTGEISNVASGAIDYAWVALGLNAYEEHSLANKVVQKMLTLQNTDGGFGEVDALASTPDSTGLALQAINLRQDFGTDAQDKKRAIAEKKAFAYLVATSVDKNHWNAYGEASVNSTAYAAMGLKAAGKKIALYSDWLKLQLAPKGGFLTSWSNGVGDKFATAQAIVPLLGKSYLDLLP
;
A
#
# COMPACT_ATOMS: atom_id res chain seq x y z
N MET A 1 -5.71 6.72 -47.04
CA MET A 1 -6.85 5.80 -46.85
C MET A 1 -6.78 5.24 -45.45
N PHE A 2 -7.61 5.76 -44.54
CA PHE A 2 -7.73 5.27 -43.18
C PHE A 2 -8.92 4.32 -43.11
N GLY A 3 -8.68 3.08 -42.69
CA GLY A 3 -9.70 2.06 -42.45
C GLY A 3 -9.53 1.47 -41.04
N PRO A 4 -10.63 1.06 -40.39
CA PRO A 4 -10.77 1.15 -38.94
C PRO A 4 -10.77 -0.20 -38.21
N ASN A 5 -10.73 -0.11 -36.87
CA ASN A 5 -11.13 -1.12 -35.88
C ASN A 5 -10.10 -2.17 -35.43
N SER A 6 -9.41 -1.83 -34.34
CA SER A 6 -9.12 -2.79 -33.27
C SER A 6 -8.97 -2.04 -31.93
N PHE A 7 -10.11 -1.62 -31.37
CA PHE A 7 -10.19 -1.32 -29.94
C PHE A 7 -10.39 -2.65 -29.19
N PRO A 8 -9.53 -3.04 -28.24
CA PRO A 8 -9.76 -4.22 -27.43
C PRO A 8 -10.98 -4.00 -26.52
N ALA A 9 -11.73 -5.08 -26.32
CA ALA A 9 -13.02 -5.16 -25.64
C ALA A 9 -12.98 -4.67 -24.18
N ALA A 10 -13.05 -3.36 -23.98
CA ALA A 10 -13.19 -2.73 -22.67
C ALA A 10 -14.42 -1.83 -22.66
N LEU A 11 -15.61 -2.40 -22.87
CA LEU A 11 -16.90 -1.74 -22.62
C LEU A 11 -18.03 -2.77 -22.76
N ARG A 12 -18.46 -3.34 -21.63
CA ARG A 12 -19.84 -3.79 -21.35
C ARG A 12 -19.93 -4.39 -19.95
N LYS A 13 -20.01 -3.53 -18.94
CA LYS A 13 -20.79 -3.78 -17.71
C LYS A 13 -21.29 -2.43 -17.18
N LEU A 14 -22.33 -1.87 -17.81
CA LEU A 14 -23.26 -1.02 -17.07
C LEU A 14 -24.07 -1.97 -16.19
N ALA A 15 -23.77 -1.99 -14.89
CA ALA A 15 -24.62 -2.67 -13.91
C ALA A 15 -25.41 -1.61 -13.14
N ALA A 16 -26.72 -1.71 -13.24
CA ALA A 16 -27.68 -0.97 -12.43
C ALA A 16 -27.43 -1.24 -10.94
N LEU A 17 -27.70 -0.24 -10.10
CA LEU A 17 -27.73 -0.37 -8.64
C LEU A 17 -28.85 -1.35 -8.26
N THR A 18 -28.53 -2.61 -8.01
CA THR A 18 -29.43 -3.57 -7.34
C THR A 18 -28.98 -3.76 -5.90
N ALA A 19 -29.92 -3.66 -4.97
CA ALA A 19 -29.69 -3.94 -3.55
C ALA A 19 -29.19 -5.39 -3.39
N LEU A 20 -28.03 -5.55 -2.76
CA LEU A 20 -27.32 -6.81 -2.64
C LEU A 20 -27.84 -7.60 -1.42
N THR A 21 -28.55 -8.69 -1.65
CA THR A 21 -28.89 -9.70 -0.62
C THR A 21 -27.81 -10.79 -0.66
N ILE A 22 -26.93 -10.84 0.34
CA ILE A 22 -25.87 -11.86 0.46
C ILE A 22 -26.37 -12.99 1.36
N ALA A 23 -26.43 -14.21 0.83
CA ALA A 23 -26.60 -15.42 1.63
C ALA A 23 -25.27 -15.78 2.30
N ILE A 24 -25.28 -15.92 3.63
CA ILE A 24 -24.09 -16.21 4.45
C ILE A 24 -24.02 -17.72 4.68
N SER A 25 -22.98 -18.38 4.16
CA SER A 25 -22.59 -19.72 4.60
C SER A 25 -21.57 -19.60 5.73
N THR A 26 -21.96 -20.01 6.95
CA THR A 26 -21.08 -20.00 8.12
C THR A 26 -20.28 -21.29 8.21
N SER A 27 -19.03 -21.26 7.74
CA SER A 27 -18.01 -22.24 8.18
C SER A 27 -17.18 -21.60 9.30
N ASN A 28 -17.33 -22.12 10.52
CA ASN A 28 -16.55 -21.70 11.68
C ASN A 28 -15.17 -22.37 11.64
N MET A 29 -14.23 -21.75 10.93
CA MET A 29 -12.82 -21.80 11.31
C MET A 29 -12.53 -20.60 12.19
N ALA A 30 -11.94 -20.80 13.37
CA ALA A 30 -11.41 -19.71 14.19
C ALA A 30 -10.43 -18.90 13.33
N SER A 31 -10.87 -17.71 12.93
CA SER A 31 -10.11 -16.83 12.05
C SER A 31 -9.05 -16.13 12.90
N ALA A 32 -7.90 -15.78 12.31
CA ALA A 32 -6.90 -14.92 12.94
C ALA A 32 -7.47 -13.57 13.45
N ALA A 33 -8.71 -13.22 13.04
CA ALA A 33 -9.53 -12.17 13.61
C ALA A 33 -9.71 -12.25 15.14
N ASP A 34 -9.68 -13.45 15.75
CA ASP A 34 -9.96 -13.61 17.18
C ASP A 34 -8.77 -13.21 18.07
N ASN A 35 -7.52 -13.45 17.63
CA ASN A 35 -6.32 -13.26 18.47
C ASN A 35 -5.86 -11.79 18.58
N TYR A 36 -6.24 -10.91 17.65
CA TYR A 36 -5.81 -9.50 17.62
C TYR A 36 -6.98 -8.52 17.55
N SER A 37 -8.16 -8.94 18.01
CA SER A 37 -9.41 -8.17 17.96
C SER A 37 -9.31 -6.81 18.66
N SER A 38 -8.53 -6.69 19.73
CA SER A 38 -8.25 -5.42 20.44
C SER A 38 -7.48 -4.44 19.55
N THR A 39 -6.44 -4.91 18.85
CA THR A 39 -5.64 -4.11 17.91
C THR A 39 -6.45 -3.66 16.70
N VAL A 40 -7.26 -4.56 16.14
CA VAL A 40 -8.19 -4.22 15.04
C VAL A 40 -9.24 -3.19 15.51
N SER A 41 -9.77 -3.35 16.72
CA SER A 41 -10.72 -2.42 17.32
C SER A 41 -10.10 -1.07 17.60
N PHE A 42 -8.86 -1.03 18.10
CA PHE A 42 -8.09 0.19 18.31
C PHE A 42 -7.91 0.96 17.01
N LEU A 43 -7.46 0.29 15.94
CA LEU A 43 -7.31 0.93 14.64
C LEU A 43 -8.64 1.44 14.09
N SER A 44 -9.71 0.64 14.17
CA SER A 44 -11.03 1.06 13.69
C SER A 44 -11.60 2.24 14.46
N LYS A 45 -11.31 2.38 15.76
CA LYS A 45 -11.73 3.52 16.61
C LYS A 45 -10.89 4.77 16.37
N SER A 46 -9.71 4.63 15.77
CA SER A 46 -8.83 5.75 15.42
C SER A 46 -9.30 6.53 14.18
N PHE A 47 -10.40 6.10 13.54
CA PHE A 47 -10.99 6.79 12.40
C PHE A 47 -12.00 7.83 12.87
N LEU A 48 -11.84 9.08 12.44
CA LEU A 48 -12.80 10.16 12.69
C LEU A 48 -14.14 9.83 12.05
N ASN A 49 -15.18 9.63 12.87
CA ASN A 49 -16.52 9.23 12.44
C ASN A 49 -16.51 7.97 11.54
N GLY A 50 -15.52 7.10 11.71
CA GLY A 50 -15.32 5.91 10.88
C GLY A 50 -14.86 6.18 9.43
N LYS A 51 -14.57 7.43 9.05
CA LYS A 51 -14.30 7.84 7.66
C LYS A 51 -12.83 7.75 7.27
N ALA A 52 -11.96 8.35 8.06
CA ALA A 52 -10.52 8.40 7.80
C ALA A 52 -9.77 8.44 9.13
N LEU A 53 -8.54 7.94 9.12
CA LEU A 53 -7.66 7.99 10.28
C LEU A 53 -7.45 9.44 10.73
N GLU A 54 -7.56 9.69 12.03
CA GLU A 54 -7.23 11.01 12.59
C GLU A 54 -5.73 11.30 12.42
N GLY A 55 -5.37 12.49 11.97
CA GLY A 55 -3.99 12.95 11.82
C GLY A 55 -3.31 13.35 13.12
N PHE A 56 -2.13 13.98 13.02
CA PHE A 56 -1.39 14.50 14.18
C PHE A 56 -2.12 15.68 14.84
N THR A 57 -2.71 16.56 14.03
CA THR A 57 -3.59 17.62 14.52
C THR A 57 -4.97 17.05 14.77
N ALA A 58 -5.47 17.19 16.00
CA ALA A 58 -6.79 16.67 16.38
C ALA A 58 -7.90 17.16 15.44
N GLY A 59 -8.82 16.26 15.08
CA GLY A 59 -9.91 16.53 14.14
C GLY A 59 -9.51 16.64 12.66
N THR A 60 -8.22 16.52 12.31
CA THR A 60 -7.78 16.47 10.91
C THR A 60 -7.70 15.03 10.42
N MET A 61 -7.87 14.83 9.11
CA MET A 61 -7.79 13.51 8.48
C MET A 61 -6.42 13.28 7.85
N GLU A 62 -5.87 12.09 8.06
CA GLU A 62 -4.63 11.65 7.41
C GLU A 62 -4.92 10.58 6.35
N TYR A 63 -5.04 11.02 5.09
CA TYR A 63 -5.52 10.20 3.99
C TYR A 63 -4.53 9.11 3.54
N GLY A 64 -3.23 9.36 3.62
CA GLY A 64 -2.20 8.41 3.22
C GLY A 64 -2.20 7.16 4.10
N PHE A 65 -2.16 7.37 5.42
CA PHE A 65 -2.27 6.29 6.39
C PHE A 65 -3.67 5.69 6.48
N THR A 66 -4.72 6.44 6.14
CA THR A 66 -6.07 5.86 6.07
C THR A 66 -6.13 4.70 5.08
N LEU A 67 -5.52 4.86 3.89
CA LEU A 67 -5.47 3.80 2.89
C LEU A 67 -4.69 2.57 3.39
N ASP A 68 -3.55 2.75 4.05
CA ASP A 68 -2.84 1.62 4.69
C ASP A 68 -3.70 0.96 5.77
N ALA A 69 -4.31 1.76 6.65
CA ALA A 69 -5.15 1.27 7.74
C ALA A 69 -6.31 0.41 7.24
N MET A 70 -6.92 0.75 6.09
CA MET A 70 -8.00 -0.06 5.50
C MET A 70 -7.49 -1.45 5.06
N LEU A 71 -6.26 -1.55 4.53
CA LEU A 71 -5.60 -2.83 4.23
C LEU A 71 -5.34 -3.64 5.51
N GLN A 72 -4.84 -2.97 6.56
CA GLN A 72 -4.60 -3.61 7.86
C GLN A 72 -5.89 -4.15 8.48
N LEU A 73 -6.98 -3.38 8.41
CA LEU A 73 -8.29 -3.81 8.88
C LEU A 73 -8.81 -5.01 8.08
N LYS A 74 -8.63 -5.04 6.75
CA LYS A 74 -8.97 -6.24 5.94
C LYS A 74 -8.19 -7.46 6.42
N ALA A 75 -6.87 -7.32 6.60
CA ALA A 75 -6.01 -8.40 7.07
C ALA A 75 -6.42 -8.92 8.45
N GLY A 76 -6.81 -8.01 9.35
CA GLY A 76 -7.40 -8.30 10.65
C GLY A 76 -8.82 -8.86 10.63
N GLY A 77 -9.37 -9.21 9.46
CA GLY A 77 -10.67 -9.85 9.31
C GLY A 77 -11.87 -8.89 9.23
N LYS A 78 -11.65 -7.59 9.09
CA LYS A 78 -12.74 -6.62 8.94
C LYS A 78 -13.25 -6.62 7.50
N SER A 79 -14.45 -7.17 7.30
CA SER A 79 -15.11 -7.22 5.99
C SER A 79 -15.35 -5.85 5.37
N LEU A 80 -15.57 -5.81 4.05
CA LEU A 80 -15.97 -4.61 3.30
C LEU A 80 -17.17 -3.91 3.98
N VAL A 81 -18.20 -4.68 4.37
CA VAL A 81 -19.40 -4.14 5.04
C VAL A 81 -19.05 -3.41 6.35
N LYS A 82 -18.16 -3.97 7.17
CA LYS A 82 -17.73 -3.34 8.41
C LYS A 82 -16.84 -2.10 8.18
N GLN A 83 -16.35 -1.89 6.97
CA GLN A 83 -15.54 -0.74 6.56
C GLN A 83 -16.31 0.29 5.72
N LEU A 84 -17.63 0.12 5.51
CA LEU A 84 -18.43 0.96 4.61
C LEU A 84 -18.27 2.48 4.82
N PRO A 85 -18.23 3.04 6.05
CA PRO A 85 -18.04 4.48 6.21
C PRO A 85 -16.73 4.98 5.61
N ALA A 86 -15.62 4.26 5.82
CA ALA A 86 -14.33 4.58 5.24
C ALA A 86 -14.30 4.32 3.73
N ILE A 87 -14.89 3.21 3.27
CA ILE A 87 -14.95 2.87 1.84
C ILE A 87 -15.73 3.93 1.07
N ASN A 88 -16.91 4.31 1.55
CA ASN A 88 -17.72 5.33 0.90
C ASN A 88 -16.99 6.68 0.86
N TYR A 89 -16.32 7.05 1.94
CA TYR A 89 -15.61 8.31 2.03
C TYR A 89 -14.33 8.34 1.20
N MET A 90 -13.47 7.33 1.33
CA MET A 90 -12.16 7.29 0.69
C MET A 90 -12.22 6.85 -0.77
N LEU A 91 -13.07 5.87 -1.11
CA LEU A 91 -12.99 5.13 -2.37
C LEU A 91 -14.27 5.21 -3.22
N GLY A 92 -15.43 5.36 -2.58
CA GLY A 92 -16.75 5.26 -3.22
C GLY A 92 -17.36 6.60 -3.66
N THR A 93 -16.97 7.72 -3.04
CA THR A 93 -17.54 9.04 -3.36
C THR A 93 -16.52 9.90 -4.08
N ARG A 94 -16.69 10.09 -5.39
CA ARG A 94 -15.77 10.84 -6.28
C ARG A 94 -15.27 12.17 -5.71
N SER A 95 -16.11 12.92 -5.00
CA SER A 95 -15.75 14.24 -4.46
C SER A 95 -14.63 14.23 -3.43
N GLN A 96 -14.34 13.08 -2.81
CA GLN A 96 -13.26 12.98 -1.83
C GLN A 96 -11.89 12.71 -2.46
N PRO A 97 -11.67 11.64 -3.26
CA PRO A 97 -10.38 11.43 -3.92
C PRO A 97 -10.17 12.43 -5.08
N LEU A 98 -11.23 12.77 -5.81
CA LEU A 98 -11.20 13.53 -7.06
C LEU A 98 -12.12 14.77 -7.02
N GLY A 99 -12.38 15.33 -5.84
CA GLY A 99 -13.04 16.63 -5.74
C GLY A 99 -12.31 17.70 -6.55
N ASN A 100 -12.82 18.93 -6.51
CA ASN A 100 -12.08 20.07 -7.07
C ASN A 100 -10.64 20.00 -6.56
N ALA A 101 -9.65 20.32 -7.40
CA ALA A 101 -8.25 20.02 -7.12
C ALA A 101 -7.76 20.58 -5.76
N SER A 102 -8.44 21.57 -5.19
CA SER A 102 -8.21 22.14 -3.86
C SER A 102 -8.71 21.30 -2.67
N ASN A 103 -9.67 20.39 -2.89
CA ASN A 103 -10.36 19.61 -1.85
C ASN A 103 -10.20 18.09 -2.02
N GLY A 104 -9.78 17.62 -3.20
CA GLY A 104 -9.56 16.20 -3.45
C GLY A 104 -8.30 15.70 -2.75
N TYR A 105 -8.40 14.65 -1.94
CA TYR A 105 -7.25 14.18 -1.18
C TYR A 105 -6.15 13.56 -2.04
N LEU A 106 -6.38 13.23 -3.32
CA LEU A 106 -5.31 12.75 -4.22
C LEU A 106 -4.42 13.86 -4.77
N PHE A 107 -4.70 15.12 -4.46
CA PHE A 107 -3.92 16.27 -4.90
C PHE A 107 -3.09 16.84 -3.73
N ASN A 108 -1.89 17.28 -4.06
CA ASN A 108 -1.06 18.07 -3.17
C ASN A 108 -1.67 19.47 -3.01
N LYS A 109 -1.37 20.14 -1.89
CA LYS A 109 -1.78 21.54 -1.65
C LYS A 109 -0.74 22.54 -2.19
N ASP A 110 0.02 22.14 -3.20
CA ASP A 110 0.92 23.05 -3.92
C ASP A 110 0.12 23.99 -4.83
N GLU A 111 0.78 25.03 -5.36
CA GLU A 111 0.14 26.06 -6.20
C GLU A 111 -0.55 25.48 -7.45
N THR A 112 -0.04 24.36 -7.97
CA THR A 112 -0.56 23.70 -9.17
C THR A 112 -1.59 22.61 -8.87
N LEU A 113 -1.83 22.34 -7.58
CA LEU A 113 -2.65 21.25 -7.07
C LEU A 113 -2.25 19.92 -7.73
N SER A 114 -0.93 19.66 -7.76
CA SER A 114 -0.38 18.52 -8.50
C SER A 114 -0.88 17.18 -7.93
N LEU A 115 -0.97 16.17 -8.79
CA LEU A 115 -1.37 14.83 -8.35
C LEU A 115 -0.31 14.24 -7.41
N ASN A 116 -0.74 13.77 -6.24
CA ASN A 116 0.08 12.93 -5.38
C ASN A 116 0.11 11.50 -5.95
N VAL A 117 1.14 11.20 -6.73
CA VAL A 117 1.25 9.96 -7.52
C VAL A 117 1.29 8.71 -6.64
N GLY A 118 2.03 8.72 -5.53
CA GLY A 118 2.07 7.60 -4.59
C GLY A 118 0.70 7.32 -3.96
N ARG A 119 -0.04 8.36 -3.56
CA ARG A 119 -1.40 8.20 -3.01
C ARG A 119 -2.39 7.73 -4.07
N ALA A 120 -2.25 8.17 -5.32
CA ALA A 120 -3.07 7.68 -6.43
C ALA A 120 -2.79 6.19 -6.74
N GLY A 121 -1.53 5.75 -6.72
CA GLY A 121 -1.17 4.34 -6.82
C GLY A 121 -1.76 3.51 -5.68
N LYS A 122 -1.59 3.99 -4.44
CA LYS A 122 -2.18 3.36 -3.25
C LYS A 122 -3.71 3.27 -3.33
N PHE A 123 -4.41 4.30 -3.83
CA PHE A 123 -5.85 4.27 -4.07
C PHE A 123 -6.27 3.10 -4.98
N LEU A 124 -5.58 2.92 -6.10
CA LEU A 124 -5.88 1.84 -7.04
C LEU A 124 -5.67 0.47 -6.39
N PHE A 125 -4.57 0.31 -5.67
CA PHE A 125 -4.26 -0.92 -4.94
C PHE A 125 -5.31 -1.25 -3.88
N VAL A 126 -5.65 -0.29 -3.02
CA VAL A 126 -6.60 -0.50 -1.91
C VAL A 126 -8.01 -0.76 -2.44
N SER A 127 -8.41 -0.10 -3.53
CA SER A 127 -9.71 -0.36 -4.17
C SER A 127 -9.83 -1.81 -4.63
N GLU A 128 -8.78 -2.35 -5.25
CA GLU A 128 -8.72 -3.75 -5.67
C GLU A 128 -8.64 -4.70 -4.48
N ALA A 129 -7.70 -4.47 -3.56
CA ALA A 129 -7.49 -5.33 -2.42
C ALA A 129 -8.75 -5.44 -1.55
N LEU A 130 -9.59 -4.41 -1.45
CA LEU A 130 -10.85 -4.46 -0.72
C LEU A 130 -12.04 -4.95 -1.54
N ASP A 131 -11.87 -5.19 -2.84
CA ASP A 131 -12.95 -5.54 -3.79
C ASP A 131 -14.07 -4.47 -3.80
N VAL A 132 -13.67 -3.20 -3.93
CA VAL A 132 -14.61 -2.08 -3.96
C VAL A 132 -15.16 -1.88 -5.37
N PRO A 133 -16.48 -1.85 -5.59
CA PRO A 133 -17.09 -1.67 -6.90
C PRO A 133 -17.08 -0.19 -7.35
N ASN A 134 -15.90 0.42 -7.49
CA ASN A 134 -15.70 1.84 -7.82
C ASN A 134 -15.02 2.07 -9.17
N ASN A 135 -15.27 1.20 -10.16
CA ASN A 135 -14.59 1.17 -11.47
C ASN A 135 -14.50 2.54 -12.17
N SER A 136 -15.59 3.33 -12.17
CA SER A 136 -15.58 4.67 -12.79
C SER A 136 -14.58 5.62 -12.11
N ILE A 137 -14.47 5.57 -10.78
CA ILE A 137 -13.53 6.41 -10.03
C ILE A 137 -12.10 5.91 -10.24
N ARG A 138 -11.87 4.58 -10.18
CA ARG A 138 -10.57 3.97 -10.47
C ARG A 138 -10.06 4.35 -11.86
N PHE A 139 -10.92 4.32 -12.88
CA PHE A 139 -10.56 4.72 -14.23
C PHE A 139 -10.09 6.18 -14.31
N ASP A 140 -10.76 7.10 -13.63
CA ASP A 140 -10.35 8.51 -13.63
C ASP A 140 -9.07 8.77 -12.83
N VAL A 141 -8.87 8.06 -11.72
CA VAL A 141 -7.60 8.08 -10.99
C VAL A 141 -6.48 7.52 -11.86
N PHE A 142 -6.70 6.38 -12.51
CA PHE A 142 -5.75 5.77 -13.44
C PHE A 142 -5.38 6.73 -14.57
N LYS A 143 -6.36 7.34 -15.26
CA LYS A 143 -6.07 8.28 -16.35
C LYS A 143 -5.19 9.45 -15.89
N LYS A 144 -5.47 10.01 -14.71
CA LYS A 144 -4.65 11.10 -14.14
C LYS A 144 -3.25 10.61 -13.79
N LEU A 145 -3.13 9.43 -13.18
CA LEU A 145 -1.85 8.83 -12.83
C LEU A 145 -1.02 8.51 -14.07
N ALA A 146 -1.60 7.84 -15.07
CA ALA A 146 -0.95 7.48 -16.32
C ALA A 146 -0.42 8.70 -17.08
N ALA A 147 -1.12 9.84 -17.04
CA ALA A 147 -0.66 11.09 -17.63
C ALA A 147 0.61 11.67 -16.95
N ARG A 148 0.99 11.19 -15.76
CA ARG A 148 2.23 11.55 -15.07
C ARG A 148 3.39 10.62 -15.39
N ILE A 149 3.13 9.52 -16.10
CA ILE A 149 4.11 8.46 -16.36
C ILE A 149 4.52 8.53 -17.82
N ASN A 150 5.83 8.65 -18.06
CA ASN A 150 6.37 8.46 -19.40
C ASN A 150 6.12 7.01 -19.82
N SER A 151 5.29 6.82 -20.85
CA SER A 151 4.85 5.48 -21.26
C SER A 151 5.93 4.66 -21.96
N GLN A 152 7.10 5.24 -22.24
CA GLN A 152 8.25 4.55 -22.82
C GLN A 152 9.26 4.16 -21.74
N THR A 153 9.55 5.06 -20.79
CA THR A 153 10.60 4.88 -19.79
C THR A 153 10.11 4.44 -18.41
N GLY A 154 8.81 4.64 -18.11
CA GLY A 154 8.26 4.42 -16.77
C GLY A 154 8.60 5.52 -15.76
N GLU A 155 9.22 6.62 -16.21
CA GLU A 155 9.52 7.77 -15.37
C GLU A 155 8.25 8.50 -14.93
N ILE A 156 8.15 8.75 -13.62
CA ILE A 156 7.01 9.44 -13.02
C ILE A 156 7.43 10.90 -12.77
N SER A 157 6.63 11.83 -13.24
CA SER A 157 6.81 13.26 -12.99
C SER A 157 6.18 13.69 -11.66
N ASN A 158 6.83 14.62 -10.95
CA ASN A 158 6.46 15.08 -9.59
C ASN A 158 6.46 13.98 -8.52
N VAL A 159 7.50 13.14 -8.53
CA VAL A 159 7.78 12.22 -7.42
C VAL A 159 8.25 13.03 -6.21
N ALA A 160 7.66 12.79 -5.04
CA ALA A 160 7.99 13.46 -3.79
C ALA A 160 8.70 12.54 -2.80
N SER A 161 8.40 11.23 -2.84
CA SER A 161 8.86 10.25 -1.84
C SER A 161 9.81 9.20 -2.43
N GLY A 162 10.54 9.56 -3.50
CA GLY A 162 11.50 8.68 -4.16
C GLY A 162 10.90 7.31 -4.53
N ALA A 163 11.57 6.23 -4.12
CA ALA A 163 11.16 4.87 -4.48
C ALA A 163 9.81 4.45 -3.88
N ILE A 164 9.33 5.08 -2.80
CA ILE A 164 8.00 4.80 -2.24
C ILE A 164 6.89 5.13 -3.24
N ASP A 165 6.99 6.28 -3.92
CA ASP A 165 5.99 6.67 -4.91
C ASP A 165 6.00 5.71 -6.10
N TYR A 166 7.19 5.34 -6.60
CA TYR A 166 7.33 4.36 -7.66
C TYR A 166 6.72 3.00 -7.28
N ALA A 167 6.99 2.52 -6.07
CA ALA A 167 6.49 1.24 -5.60
C ALA A 167 4.97 1.24 -5.47
N TRP A 168 4.36 2.28 -4.87
CA TRP A 168 2.90 2.38 -4.80
C TRP A 168 2.24 2.52 -6.16
N VAL A 169 2.85 3.26 -7.09
CA VAL A 169 2.34 3.38 -8.46
C VAL A 169 2.42 2.04 -9.19
N ALA A 170 3.53 1.31 -9.09
CA ALA A 170 3.67 -0.02 -9.69
C ALA A 170 2.66 -1.02 -9.12
N LEU A 171 2.52 -1.06 -7.78
CA LEU A 171 1.53 -1.90 -7.10
C LEU A 171 0.10 -1.55 -7.54
N GLY A 172 -0.24 -0.26 -7.56
CA GLY A 172 -1.56 0.23 -7.98
C GLY A 172 -1.90 -0.07 -9.43
N LEU A 173 -0.95 0.12 -10.35
CA LEU A 173 -1.14 -0.20 -11.76
C LEU A 173 -1.32 -1.71 -11.98
N ASN A 174 -0.53 -2.55 -11.30
CA ASN A 174 -0.70 -4.00 -11.36
C ASN A 174 -2.05 -4.45 -10.81
N ALA A 175 -2.50 -3.87 -9.69
CA ALA A 175 -3.82 -4.12 -9.12
C ALA A 175 -4.97 -3.59 -10.00
N TYR A 176 -4.69 -2.59 -10.85
CA TYR A 176 -5.60 -2.11 -11.89
C TYR A 176 -5.46 -2.84 -13.22
N GLU A 177 -4.67 -3.92 -13.27
CA GLU A 177 -4.41 -4.75 -14.46
C GLU A 177 -3.65 -4.06 -15.60
N GLU A 178 -3.06 -2.89 -15.36
CA GLU A 178 -2.22 -2.14 -16.31
C GLU A 178 -0.76 -2.60 -16.26
N HIS A 179 -0.56 -3.92 -16.42
CA HIS A 179 0.71 -4.61 -16.17
C HIS A 179 1.88 -4.10 -17.02
N SER A 180 1.62 -3.73 -18.27
CA SER A 180 2.68 -3.22 -19.16
C SER A 180 3.26 -1.89 -18.69
N LEU A 181 2.40 -0.97 -18.21
CA LEU A 181 2.85 0.29 -17.65
C LEU A 181 3.47 0.08 -16.26
N ALA A 182 2.89 -0.81 -15.44
CA ALA A 182 3.45 -1.19 -14.15
C ALA A 182 4.89 -1.72 -14.27
N ASN A 183 5.16 -2.61 -15.23
CA ASN A 183 6.50 -3.12 -15.47
C ASN A 183 7.49 -2.00 -15.84
N LYS A 184 7.10 -1.04 -16.69
CA LYS A 184 7.97 0.10 -17.02
C LYS A 184 8.30 0.93 -15.78
N VAL A 185 7.31 1.19 -14.92
CA VAL A 185 7.51 1.89 -13.65
C VAL A 185 8.47 1.12 -12.75
N VAL A 186 8.32 -0.21 -12.62
CA VAL A 186 9.27 -1.05 -11.87
C VAL A 186 10.68 -0.93 -12.47
N GLN A 187 10.83 -1.07 -13.79
CA GLN A 187 12.15 -0.98 -14.43
C GLN A 187 12.83 0.36 -14.19
N LYS A 188 12.08 1.48 -14.20
CA LYS A 188 12.62 2.78 -13.78
C LYS A 188 12.98 2.79 -12.30
N MET A 189 12.11 2.29 -11.43
CA MET A 189 12.36 2.20 -9.99
C MET A 189 13.65 1.44 -9.68
N LEU A 190 13.96 0.35 -10.39
CA LEU A 190 15.20 -0.42 -10.20
C LEU A 190 16.46 0.44 -10.40
N THR A 191 16.38 1.51 -11.21
CA THR A 191 17.51 2.43 -11.42
C THR A 191 17.76 3.37 -10.24
N LEU A 192 16.83 3.43 -9.29
CA LEU A 192 16.93 4.20 -8.05
C LEU A 192 17.51 3.38 -6.90
N GLN A 193 17.88 2.11 -7.14
CA GLN A 193 18.50 1.28 -6.11
C GLN A 193 19.90 1.81 -5.78
N ASN A 194 20.16 2.04 -4.49
CA ASN A 194 21.43 2.53 -4.01
C ASN A 194 22.51 1.45 -4.08
N THR A 195 23.78 1.87 -3.94
CA THR A 195 24.94 0.99 -4.03
C THR A 195 24.99 -0.07 -2.92
N ASP A 196 24.40 0.24 -1.76
CA ASP A 196 24.20 -0.68 -0.63
C ASP A 196 23.08 -1.73 -0.88
N GLY A 197 22.33 -1.58 -1.98
CA GLY A 197 21.24 -2.45 -2.38
C GLY A 197 19.86 -2.03 -1.87
N GLY A 198 19.79 -1.04 -0.99
CA GLY A 198 18.52 -0.49 -0.50
C GLY A 198 17.91 0.54 -1.44
N PHE A 199 16.74 1.06 -1.04
CA PHE A 199 16.05 2.15 -1.69
C PHE A 199 15.78 3.27 -0.70
N GLY A 200 15.89 4.52 -1.15
CA GLY A 200 15.63 5.72 -0.35
C GLY A 200 14.23 6.31 -0.56
N GLU A 201 13.93 7.36 0.19
CA GLU A 201 12.65 8.09 0.19
C GLU A 201 12.83 9.51 -0.36
N VAL A 202 12.69 10.54 0.48
CA VAL A 202 12.93 11.95 0.12
C VAL A 202 14.41 12.19 -0.14
N ASP A 203 15.28 11.69 0.75
CA ASP A 203 16.70 11.56 0.44
C ASP A 203 16.90 10.26 -0.34
N ALA A 204 17.04 10.38 -1.65
CA ALA A 204 17.20 9.23 -2.53
C ALA A 204 18.47 8.43 -2.26
N LEU A 205 19.52 9.07 -1.72
CA LEU A 205 20.82 8.44 -1.47
C LEU A 205 20.89 7.69 -0.13
N ALA A 206 19.98 8.00 0.79
CA ALA A 206 19.86 7.31 2.08
C ALA A 206 18.83 6.19 1.99
N SER A 207 19.30 4.94 1.95
CA SER A 207 18.42 3.77 1.96
C SER A 207 17.66 3.65 3.29
N THR A 208 16.38 3.27 3.22
CA THR A 208 15.54 2.98 4.41
C THR A 208 14.93 1.58 4.34
N PRO A 209 14.72 0.90 5.47
CA PRO A 209 14.03 -0.39 5.49
C PRO A 209 12.61 -0.30 4.95
N ASP A 210 11.91 0.81 5.21
CA ASP A 210 10.54 1.09 4.78
C ASP A 210 10.42 1.11 3.25
N SER A 211 11.22 1.97 2.61
CA SER A 211 11.26 2.12 1.16
C SER A 211 11.74 0.84 0.49
N THR A 212 12.78 0.20 1.04
CA THR A 212 13.30 -1.06 0.51
C THR A 212 12.26 -2.18 0.59
N GLY A 213 11.56 -2.29 1.72
CA GLY A 213 10.50 -3.28 1.91
C GLY A 213 9.33 -3.09 0.94
N LEU A 214 8.89 -1.85 0.74
CA LEU A 214 7.82 -1.55 -0.21
C LEU A 214 8.26 -1.75 -1.68
N ALA A 215 9.48 -1.35 -2.04
CA ALA A 215 10.05 -1.61 -3.35
C ALA A 215 10.12 -3.12 -3.62
N LEU A 216 10.50 -3.92 -2.63
CA LEU A 216 10.56 -5.38 -2.75
C LEU A 216 9.18 -6.00 -3.03
N GLN A 217 8.11 -5.46 -2.43
CA GLN A 217 6.74 -5.84 -2.78
C GLN A 217 6.40 -5.54 -4.25
N ALA A 218 6.74 -4.34 -4.73
CA ALA A 218 6.50 -3.94 -6.12
C ALA A 218 7.33 -4.74 -7.14
N ILE A 219 8.58 -5.11 -6.80
CA ILE A 219 9.45 -5.96 -7.63
C ILE A 219 8.81 -7.34 -7.85
N ASN A 220 8.21 -7.89 -6.80
CA ASN A 220 7.71 -9.27 -6.77
C ASN A 220 6.26 -9.43 -7.24
N LEU A 221 5.48 -8.36 -7.29
CA LEU A 221 4.12 -8.41 -7.84
C LEU A 221 4.16 -8.52 -9.37
N ARG A 222 3.58 -9.60 -9.92
CA ARG A 222 3.43 -9.85 -11.37
C ARG A 222 4.78 -9.75 -12.12
N GLN A 223 5.76 -10.46 -11.57
CA GLN A 223 7.14 -10.50 -12.07
C GLN A 223 7.29 -11.24 -13.43
N ASP A 224 6.22 -11.86 -13.93
CA ASP A 224 6.11 -12.52 -15.23
C ASP A 224 5.81 -11.55 -16.39
N PHE A 225 5.52 -10.29 -16.10
CA PHE A 225 5.30 -9.26 -17.13
C PHE A 225 6.60 -8.54 -17.48
N GLY A 226 7.13 -8.83 -18.67
CA GLY A 226 8.31 -8.17 -19.20
C GLY A 226 9.05 -9.00 -20.24
N THR A 227 10.36 -8.79 -20.30
CA THR A 227 11.30 -9.58 -21.11
C THR A 227 12.29 -10.26 -20.17
N ASP A 228 12.92 -11.35 -20.59
CA ASP A 228 13.95 -12.05 -19.79
C ASP A 228 15.05 -11.11 -19.26
N ALA A 229 15.42 -10.08 -20.04
CA ALA A 229 16.40 -9.09 -19.62
C ALA A 229 15.89 -8.21 -18.47
N GLN A 230 14.61 -7.85 -18.48
CA GLN A 230 13.95 -7.11 -17.40
C GLN A 230 13.77 -7.97 -16.15
N ASP A 231 13.49 -9.26 -16.32
CA ASP A 231 13.33 -10.20 -15.20
C ASP A 231 14.68 -10.46 -14.52
N LYS A 232 15.76 -10.60 -15.29
CA LYS A 232 17.13 -10.64 -14.75
C LYS A 232 17.46 -9.40 -13.92
N LYS A 233 17.06 -8.20 -14.39
CA LYS A 233 17.25 -6.96 -13.62
C LYS A 233 16.46 -6.98 -12.31
N ARG A 234 15.20 -7.42 -12.34
CA ARG A 234 14.36 -7.59 -11.13
C ARG A 234 15.02 -8.53 -10.14
N ALA A 235 15.46 -9.71 -10.58
CA ALA A 235 16.10 -10.70 -9.72
C ALA A 235 17.40 -10.19 -9.08
N ILE A 236 18.22 -9.45 -9.84
CA ILE A 236 19.43 -8.80 -9.30
C ILE A 236 19.07 -7.76 -8.24
N ALA A 237 18.09 -6.91 -8.51
CA ALA A 237 17.65 -5.88 -7.58
C ALA A 237 17.02 -6.48 -6.32
N GLU A 238 16.18 -7.50 -6.45
CA GLU A 238 15.59 -8.26 -5.33
C GLU A 238 16.69 -8.82 -4.42
N LYS A 239 17.69 -9.48 -5.00
CA LYS A 239 18.81 -10.06 -4.24
C LYS A 239 19.56 -9.00 -3.44
N LYS A 240 19.80 -7.83 -4.02
CA LYS A 240 20.47 -6.70 -3.36
C LYS A 240 19.61 -6.11 -2.24
N ALA A 241 18.32 -5.88 -2.49
CA ALA A 241 17.38 -5.36 -1.49
C ALA A 241 17.22 -6.34 -0.31
N PHE A 242 17.14 -7.63 -0.59
CA PHE A 242 17.16 -8.67 0.44
C PHE A 242 18.45 -8.60 1.28
N ALA A 243 19.62 -8.51 0.63
CA ALA A 243 20.90 -8.44 1.33
C ALA A 243 20.99 -7.18 2.21
N TYR A 244 20.54 -6.03 1.72
CA TYR A 244 20.44 -4.79 2.48
C TYR A 244 19.57 -4.98 3.74
N LEU A 245 18.35 -5.49 3.59
CA LEU A 245 17.42 -5.69 4.71
C LEU A 245 18.01 -6.64 5.76
N VAL A 246 18.63 -7.74 5.33
CA VAL A 246 19.29 -8.68 6.26
C VAL A 246 20.46 -8.03 6.99
N ALA A 247 21.31 -7.29 6.27
CA ALA A 247 22.50 -6.66 6.85
C ALA A 247 22.18 -5.52 7.83
N THR A 248 21.05 -4.85 7.64
CA THR A 248 20.60 -3.72 8.47
C THR A 248 19.62 -4.12 9.57
N SER A 249 19.17 -5.38 9.59
CA SER A 249 18.29 -5.88 10.64
C SER A 249 19.02 -5.96 11.99
N VAL A 250 18.37 -5.47 13.04
CA VAL A 250 18.82 -5.59 14.42
C VAL A 250 18.30 -6.92 14.97
N ASP A 251 19.21 -7.70 15.56
CA ASP A 251 18.96 -9.05 16.09
C ASP A 251 18.25 -10.02 15.13
N LYS A 252 18.24 -9.69 13.83
CA LYS A 252 17.51 -10.40 12.77
C LYS A 252 16.00 -10.51 13.03
N ASN A 253 15.42 -9.55 13.74
CA ASN A 253 13.99 -9.55 14.08
C ASN A 253 13.32 -8.17 14.01
N HIS A 254 14.07 -7.06 13.84
CA HIS A 254 13.51 -5.73 13.61
C HIS A 254 14.49 -4.81 12.88
N TRP A 255 14.05 -3.59 12.59
CA TRP A 255 14.90 -2.49 12.12
C TRP A 255 14.69 -1.25 12.97
N ASN A 256 15.73 -0.42 13.02
CA ASN A 256 15.67 0.87 13.69
C ASN A 256 15.32 1.99 12.72
N ALA A 257 14.66 3.02 13.23
CA ALA A 257 14.53 4.33 12.60
C ALA A 257 14.73 5.40 13.69
N TYR A 258 15.34 6.53 13.33
CA TYR A 258 15.61 7.63 14.27
C TYR A 258 16.37 7.22 15.55
N GLY A 259 17.20 6.19 15.46
CA GLY A 259 18.04 5.71 16.57
C GLY A 259 17.40 4.66 17.48
N GLU A 260 16.17 4.22 17.20
CA GLU A 260 15.44 3.26 18.03
C GLU A 260 14.64 2.25 17.21
N ALA A 261 14.14 1.19 17.87
CA ALA A 261 13.38 0.15 17.21
C ALA A 261 12.07 0.70 16.60
N SER A 262 11.85 0.42 15.32
CA SER A 262 10.76 0.98 14.54
C SER A 262 9.76 -0.09 14.12
N VAL A 263 8.52 0.04 14.61
CA VAL A 263 7.41 -0.82 14.18
C VAL A 263 7.09 -0.62 12.70
N ASN A 264 7.06 0.64 12.24
CA ASN A 264 6.74 1.00 10.85
C ASN A 264 7.76 0.41 9.86
N SER A 265 9.05 0.61 10.15
CA SER A 265 10.15 0.10 9.33
C SER A 265 10.17 -1.41 9.31
N THR A 266 9.98 -2.03 10.48
CA THR A 266 9.91 -3.49 10.60
C THR A 266 8.71 -4.06 9.83
N ALA A 267 7.57 -3.37 9.86
CA ALA A 267 6.39 -3.80 9.14
C ALA A 267 6.60 -3.81 7.62
N TYR A 268 7.05 -2.70 7.02
CA TYR A 268 7.27 -2.65 5.57
C TYR A 268 8.39 -3.60 5.11
N ALA A 269 9.50 -3.66 5.85
CA ALA A 269 10.61 -4.57 5.54
C ALA A 269 10.17 -6.04 5.60
N ALA A 270 9.44 -6.44 6.65
CA ALA A 270 8.91 -7.79 6.77
C ALA A 270 7.91 -8.12 5.64
N MET A 271 7.00 -7.22 5.29
CA MET A 271 6.09 -7.43 4.15
C MET A 271 6.86 -7.59 2.83
N GLY A 272 7.93 -6.81 2.63
CA GLY A 272 8.83 -6.95 1.47
C GLY A 272 9.51 -8.33 1.42
N LEU A 273 10.11 -8.76 2.53
CA LEU A 273 10.74 -10.08 2.63
C LEU A 273 9.74 -11.21 2.33
N LYS A 274 8.51 -11.11 2.87
CA LYS A 274 7.44 -12.07 2.60
C LYS A 274 7.05 -12.10 1.12
N ALA A 275 6.92 -10.94 0.47
CA ALA A 275 6.64 -10.84 -0.96
C ALA A 275 7.73 -11.47 -1.83
N ALA A 276 9.00 -11.40 -1.39
CA ALA A 276 10.14 -12.09 -2.02
C ALA A 276 10.26 -13.58 -1.63
N GLY A 277 9.22 -14.18 -1.06
CA GLY A 277 9.19 -15.59 -0.67
C GLY A 277 10.08 -15.95 0.52
N LYS A 278 10.56 -14.98 1.30
CA LYS A 278 11.41 -15.22 2.47
C LYS A 278 10.56 -15.46 3.72
N LYS A 279 11.13 -16.18 4.70
CA LYS A 279 10.49 -16.41 6.00
C LYS A 279 10.56 -15.15 6.86
N ILE A 280 9.45 -14.79 7.50
CA ILE A 280 9.35 -13.58 8.32
C ILE A 280 8.92 -13.82 9.77
N ALA A 281 8.90 -15.08 10.21
CA ALA A 281 8.37 -15.47 11.53
C ALA A 281 9.01 -14.68 12.68
N LEU A 282 10.33 -14.49 12.67
CA LEU A 282 11.04 -13.72 13.71
C LEU A 282 10.59 -12.25 13.78
N TYR A 283 10.34 -11.62 12.63
CA TYR A 283 9.83 -10.25 12.57
C TYR A 283 8.37 -10.18 13.04
N SER A 284 7.55 -11.16 12.64
CA SER A 284 6.17 -11.27 13.12
C SER A 284 6.12 -11.49 14.64
N ASP A 285 7.03 -12.30 15.19
CA ASP A 285 7.11 -12.55 16.64
C ASP A 285 7.57 -11.31 17.40
N TRP A 286 8.55 -10.57 16.87
CA TRP A 286 8.94 -9.28 17.43
C TRP A 286 7.78 -8.28 17.43
N LEU A 287 7.02 -8.20 16.34
CA LEU A 287 5.83 -7.34 16.25
C LEU A 287 4.76 -7.69 17.30
N LYS A 288 4.61 -8.97 17.68
CA LYS A 288 3.69 -9.37 18.77
C LYS A 288 4.11 -8.80 20.11
N LEU A 289 5.42 -8.69 20.36
CA LEU A 289 5.96 -8.10 21.59
C LEU A 289 5.72 -6.59 21.67
N GLN A 290 5.43 -5.94 20.53
CA GLN A 290 5.13 -4.52 20.46
C GLN A 290 3.64 -4.20 20.64
N LEU A 291 2.78 -5.18 20.95
CA LEU A 291 1.36 -4.92 21.15
C LEU A 291 1.08 -4.23 22.49
N ALA A 292 0.34 -3.13 22.45
CA ALA A 292 -0.09 -2.45 23.66
C ALA A 292 -1.23 -3.24 24.35
N PRO A 293 -1.33 -3.22 25.71
CA PRO A 293 -2.35 -3.97 26.43
C PRO A 293 -3.80 -3.65 26.03
N LYS A 294 -4.06 -2.41 25.59
CA LYS A 294 -5.38 -1.92 25.16
C LYS A 294 -5.58 -1.95 23.64
N GLY A 295 -4.68 -2.63 22.91
CA GLY A 295 -4.67 -2.70 21.45
C GLY A 295 -3.82 -1.61 20.82
N GLY A 296 -3.43 -1.86 19.56
CA GLY A 296 -2.47 -1.04 18.83
C GLY A 296 -1.03 -1.45 19.10
N PHE A 297 -0.10 -0.82 18.40
CA PHE A 297 1.35 -1.06 18.55
C PHE A 297 2.01 0.03 19.38
N LEU A 298 2.94 -0.34 20.24
CA LEU A 298 3.74 0.57 21.04
C LEU A 298 4.78 1.26 20.16
N THR A 299 5.05 2.52 20.47
CA THR A 299 6.22 3.28 20.00
C THR A 299 6.79 4.07 21.18
N SER A 300 7.99 4.62 21.06
CA SER A 300 8.63 5.40 22.13
C SER A 300 7.82 6.62 22.55
N TRP A 301 7.09 7.24 21.62
CA TRP A 301 6.23 8.40 21.86
C TRP A 301 4.78 8.05 22.21
N SER A 302 4.40 6.76 22.22
CA SER A 302 3.02 6.36 22.49
C SER A 302 2.69 6.28 23.98
N ASN A 303 3.63 6.55 24.90
CA ASN A 303 3.42 6.57 26.34
C ASN A 303 2.68 5.32 26.88
N GLY A 304 3.00 4.14 26.34
CA GLY A 304 2.38 2.87 26.74
C GLY A 304 0.95 2.64 26.20
N VAL A 305 0.42 3.55 25.38
CA VAL A 305 -0.79 3.32 24.59
C VAL A 305 -0.45 2.88 23.17
N GLY A 306 -1.42 2.40 22.41
CA GLY A 306 -1.21 2.11 20.99
C GLY A 306 -0.98 3.38 20.18
N ASP A 307 -0.06 3.32 19.21
CA ASP A 307 0.16 4.34 18.18
C ASP A 307 -0.66 3.98 16.92
N LYS A 308 -1.49 4.91 16.47
CA LYS A 308 -2.40 4.70 15.34
C LYS A 308 -1.67 4.56 14.00
N PHE A 309 -0.52 5.21 13.80
CA PHE A 309 0.23 5.18 12.55
C PHE A 309 1.05 3.90 12.41
N ALA A 310 1.70 3.45 13.49
CA ALA A 310 2.31 2.13 13.60
C ALA A 310 1.27 1.03 13.38
N THR A 311 0.11 1.15 14.04
CA THR A 311 -0.98 0.18 13.87
C THR A 311 -1.55 0.18 12.45
N ALA A 312 -1.60 1.34 11.80
CA ALA A 312 -2.02 1.46 10.40
C ALA A 312 -1.06 0.79 9.40
N GLN A 313 0.08 0.24 9.84
CA GLN A 313 1.05 -0.40 8.95
C GLN A 313 1.45 -1.82 9.36
N ALA A 314 1.26 -2.23 10.63
CA ALA A 314 1.91 -3.42 11.19
C ALA A 314 1.04 -4.69 11.36
N ILE A 315 -0.29 -4.64 11.18
CA ILE A 315 -1.16 -5.83 11.38
C ILE A 315 -0.90 -6.93 10.33
N VAL A 316 -0.69 -6.57 9.07
CA VAL A 316 -0.41 -7.49 7.96
C VAL A 316 0.83 -8.36 8.23
N PRO A 317 2.01 -7.77 8.51
CA PRO A 317 3.21 -8.56 8.81
C PRO A 317 3.15 -9.24 10.19
N LEU A 318 2.41 -8.70 11.17
CA LEU A 318 2.10 -9.41 12.42
C LEU A 318 1.43 -10.76 12.15
N LEU A 319 0.55 -10.81 11.13
CA LEU A 319 -0.13 -12.02 10.66
C LEU A 319 0.71 -12.88 9.71
N GLY A 320 1.99 -12.56 9.50
CA GLY A 320 2.87 -13.29 8.60
C GLY A 320 2.56 -13.08 7.11
N LYS A 321 1.87 -11.98 6.77
CA LYS A 321 1.44 -11.64 5.42
C LYS A 321 2.19 -10.41 4.88
N SER A 322 2.02 -10.18 3.59
CA SER A 322 2.38 -8.98 2.84
C SER A 322 1.12 -8.35 2.24
N TYR A 323 1.23 -7.19 1.60
CA TYR A 323 0.09 -6.64 0.87
C TYR A 323 -0.29 -7.47 -0.35
N LEU A 324 0.65 -8.21 -0.96
CA LEU A 324 0.37 -9.09 -2.09
C LEU A 324 -0.61 -10.20 -1.69
N ASP A 325 -0.55 -10.68 -0.44
CA ASP A 325 -1.48 -11.67 0.10
C ASP A 325 -2.91 -11.12 0.34
N LEU A 326 -3.15 -9.83 0.08
CA LEU A 326 -4.47 -9.19 0.24
C LEU A 326 -5.21 -8.96 -1.08
N LEU A 327 -4.54 -9.13 -2.22
CA LEU A 327 -5.19 -9.09 -3.52
C LEU A 327 -6.04 -10.36 -3.74
N PRO A 328 -7.12 -10.29 -4.53
CA PRO A 328 -7.94 -11.45 -4.89
C PRO A 328 -7.20 -12.45 -5.79
#